data_AF-A0A4Q4ZV92-F1
#
_entry.id   AF-A0A4Q4ZV92-F1
#
_cell.length_a   1.000
_cell.length_b   1.000
_cell.length_c   1.000
_cell.angle_alpha   90.00
_cell.angle_beta   90.00
_cell.angle_gamma   90.00
#
_symmetry.space_group_name_H-M   'P 1'
#
loop_
_entity.id
_entity.type
_entity.pdbx_description
1 polymer ?
#
loop_
_entity_poly.entity_id
_entity_poly.type
_entity_poly.pdbx_seq_one_letter_code
_entity_poly.pdbx_strand_id
1 'polypeptide(L)'
;MARPRKRKRTDSANRSSNDGLQGKKVKTHSSELKLSAVTGIQHAMLEQFYPQVCNLRDYVLSRLPPSSRLRRKKVAAIGKAGKSPTSALSDVEQSVGALLDCTLIGISEKPSCGSTDDRWERWTTLSQKGDESYVTLSDGVAGSKFSQSEIVDFAIWLLFSKTKASGTWPKHLLCDGFRRNRGSGPPRQARNGERNIPGLFALHPNPHVDMLKRAPWPQLLLLLGQSGERIMMDLLLDCAIFVPVNAGTNNYSQISGKPLSDTELLNPDKTQGSTSESFVKSPSDIVFVRNRMLYARAALNARGLVHFGLRHIHVLNRSPYRHSDEDEACSTADENITVNRNRFNTMRVMMYMFPRQFGLHNVFTSKVDFKETSQRLKDYTLREDEITAKFGQPHDPGFRIHLPRRLRGNAAQSASWATDEGMLLRREAFPKKRHGRQVDTKQTYQHLVNRPMHYHETRINPLLISPPLLQRYLPSAKQP
;
A
#
# COMPACT_ATOMS: atom_id res chain seq x y z
N MET A 1 -54.38 -28.64 -52.35
CA MET A 1 -54.67 -29.83 -53.17
C MET A 1 -53.41 -30.26 -53.91
N ALA A 2 -53.20 -31.59 -53.99
CA ALA A 2 -52.41 -32.39 -54.94
C ALA A 2 -50.92 -32.08 -55.21
N ARG A 3 -50.06 -33.04 -54.79
CA ARG A 3 -48.74 -33.37 -55.35
C ARG A 3 -48.90 -34.13 -56.69
N PRO A 4 -47.80 -34.39 -57.44
CA PRO A 4 -47.10 -35.69 -57.33
C PRO A 4 -45.55 -35.54 -57.33
N ARG A 5 -44.75 -36.24 -56.50
CA ARG A 5 -44.23 -37.65 -56.59
C ARG A 5 -43.60 -37.95 -57.97
N LYS A 6 -42.44 -38.59 -58.16
CA LYS A 6 -41.55 -39.47 -57.37
C LYS A 6 -40.34 -39.77 -58.29
N ARG A 7 -39.10 -39.92 -57.78
CA ARG A 7 -38.30 -41.14 -58.02
C ARG A 7 -37.05 -41.21 -57.15
N LYS A 8 -36.85 -42.44 -56.68
CA LYS A 8 -35.85 -42.99 -55.78
C LYS A 8 -34.88 -43.79 -56.64
N ARG A 9 -33.59 -43.80 -56.34
CA ARG A 9 -32.77 -45.01 -56.49
C ARG A 9 -31.63 -45.02 -55.49
N THR A 10 -31.55 -46.16 -54.82
CA THR A 10 -30.58 -46.63 -53.85
C THR A 10 -29.54 -47.50 -54.55
N ASP A 11 -28.43 -47.76 -53.84
CA ASP A 11 -27.73 -49.05 -53.68
C ASP A 11 -26.20 -48.80 -53.68
N SER A 12 -25.53 -48.92 -52.53
CA SER A 12 -24.92 -50.15 -51.97
C SER A 12 -23.60 -50.50 -52.69
N ALA A 13 -22.51 -50.98 -52.10
CA ALA A 13 -22.07 -51.29 -50.75
C ALA A 13 -20.55 -51.51 -50.89
N ASN A 14 -19.74 -51.30 -49.84
CA ASN A 14 -18.87 -52.39 -49.40
C ASN A 14 -18.36 -52.22 -47.98
N ARG A 15 -18.35 -53.35 -47.28
CA ARG A 15 -17.96 -53.59 -45.89
C ARG A 15 -16.44 -53.80 -45.80
N SER A 16 -15.86 -53.48 -44.64
CA SER A 16 -15.14 -54.50 -43.86
C SER A 16 -14.98 -54.05 -42.40
N SER A 17 -15.42 -54.93 -41.52
CA SER A 17 -15.50 -54.87 -40.07
C SER A 17 -14.13 -54.86 -39.38
N ASN A 18 -14.05 -54.29 -38.17
CA ASN A 18 -13.52 -55.08 -37.04
C ASN A 18 -14.07 -54.62 -35.69
N ASP A 19 -14.18 -55.62 -34.82
CA ASP A 19 -14.86 -55.74 -33.53
C ASP A 19 -14.40 -54.82 -32.38
N GLY A 20 -15.25 -54.67 -31.35
CA GLY A 20 -14.76 -54.26 -30.01
C GLY A 20 -15.73 -53.53 -29.07
N LEU A 21 -16.81 -54.21 -28.68
CA LEU A 21 -17.77 -53.99 -27.56
C LEU A 21 -17.44 -53.03 -26.38
N GLN A 22 -18.51 -52.27 -26.04
CA GLN A 22 -19.10 -51.99 -24.70
C GLN A 22 -18.61 -50.84 -23.80
N GLY A 23 -19.57 -49.94 -23.47
CA GLY A 23 -19.51 -49.09 -22.27
C GLY A 23 -20.42 -47.84 -22.31
N LYS A 24 -21.70 -47.99 -21.93
CA LYS A 24 -22.64 -46.86 -21.68
C LYS A 24 -22.11 -45.93 -20.58
N LYS A 25 -22.21 -44.60 -20.77
CA LYS A 25 -22.88 -43.68 -19.83
C LYS A 25 -22.99 -42.25 -20.37
N VAL A 26 -24.23 -41.78 -20.40
CA VAL A 26 -24.66 -40.38 -20.57
C VAL A 26 -24.06 -39.50 -19.48
N LYS A 27 -23.51 -38.33 -19.83
CA LYS A 27 -23.24 -37.23 -18.89
C LYS A 27 -23.38 -35.86 -19.57
N THR A 28 -24.53 -35.27 -19.31
CA THR A 28 -24.85 -33.86 -19.08
C THR A 28 -23.73 -32.84 -19.38
N HIS A 29 -23.93 -32.03 -20.41
CA HIS A 29 -23.17 -30.81 -20.65
C HIS A 29 -23.58 -29.74 -19.62
N SER A 30 -22.74 -29.50 -18.61
CA SER A 30 -22.73 -28.26 -17.84
C SER A 30 -21.62 -27.36 -18.38
N SER A 31 -22.01 -26.31 -19.10
CA SER A 31 -21.14 -25.30 -19.68
C SER A 31 -20.59 -24.35 -18.60
N GLU A 32 -19.42 -24.65 -18.04
CA GLU A 32 -18.59 -23.67 -17.36
C GLU A 32 -17.71 -22.97 -18.40
N LEU A 33 -18.03 -21.72 -18.71
CA LEU A 33 -17.22 -20.83 -19.53
C LEU A 33 -15.96 -20.43 -18.75
N LYS A 34 -14.83 -21.07 -19.08
CA LYS A 34 -13.50 -20.68 -18.60
C LYS A 34 -13.20 -19.23 -18.98
N LEU A 35 -12.99 -18.37 -17.97
CA LEU A 35 -12.37 -17.04 -18.13
C LEU A 35 -11.00 -17.22 -18.80
N SER A 36 -10.87 -16.73 -20.03
CA SER A 36 -9.61 -16.74 -20.78
C SER A 36 -8.65 -15.65 -20.30
N ALA A 37 -7.36 -15.98 -20.37
CA ALA A 37 -6.21 -15.27 -19.81
C ALA A 37 -6.21 -13.76 -20.04
N VAL A 38 -6.35 -13.01 -18.94
CA VAL A 38 -5.97 -11.60 -18.86
C VAL A 38 -4.45 -11.55 -18.71
N THR A 39 -3.78 -10.71 -19.50
CA THR A 39 -2.35 -10.42 -19.38
C THR A 39 -2.09 -9.76 -18.02
N GLY A 40 -1.64 -10.56 -17.05
CA GLY A 40 -1.38 -10.11 -15.69
C GLY A 40 -0.23 -9.10 -15.66
N ILE A 41 -0.46 -7.96 -15.02
CA ILE A 41 0.62 -7.02 -14.69
C ILE A 41 1.34 -7.60 -13.48
N GLN A 42 2.65 -7.83 -13.61
CA GLN A 42 3.45 -8.32 -12.49
C GLN A 42 3.67 -7.22 -11.45
N HIS A 43 2.91 -7.29 -10.36
CA HIS A 43 3.14 -6.44 -9.19
C HIS A 43 3.47 -7.33 -8.00
N ALA A 44 4.77 -7.50 -7.75
CA ALA A 44 5.35 -8.49 -6.83
C ALA A 44 4.73 -8.52 -5.42
N MET A 45 4.18 -7.40 -4.95
CA MET A 45 3.47 -7.33 -3.67
C MET A 45 1.99 -7.70 -3.78
N LEU A 46 1.26 -7.22 -4.81
CA LEU A 46 -0.19 -7.41 -4.90
C LEU A 46 -0.53 -8.85 -5.30
N GLU A 47 0.31 -9.51 -6.08
CA GLU A 47 0.18 -10.93 -6.43
C GLU A 47 0.26 -11.87 -5.22
N GLN A 48 0.73 -11.38 -4.07
CA GLN A 48 0.72 -12.16 -2.83
C GLN A 48 -0.66 -12.14 -2.14
N PHE A 49 -1.52 -11.17 -2.47
CA PHE A 49 -2.82 -10.96 -1.85
C PHE A 49 -3.99 -11.24 -2.79
N TYR A 50 -3.81 -11.06 -4.10
CA TYR A 50 -4.87 -11.22 -5.09
C TYR A 50 -4.50 -12.26 -6.15
N PRO A 51 -5.38 -13.24 -6.44
CA PRO A 51 -5.11 -14.29 -7.44
C PRO A 51 -4.88 -13.71 -8.84
N GLN A 52 -5.45 -12.54 -9.12
CA GLN A 52 -5.30 -11.84 -10.37
C GLN A 52 -5.14 -10.33 -10.13
N VAL A 53 -4.12 -9.76 -10.77
CA VAL A 53 -3.85 -8.32 -10.82
C VAL A 53 -3.75 -7.87 -12.27
N CYS A 54 -4.54 -6.87 -12.65
CA CYS A 54 -4.50 -6.26 -13.98
C CYS A 54 -4.74 -4.75 -13.91
N ASN A 55 -4.52 -4.04 -15.01
CA ASN A 55 -4.93 -2.63 -15.09
C ASN A 55 -6.47 -2.53 -15.26
N LEU A 56 -7.00 -1.35 -15.00
CA LEU A 56 -8.42 -1.07 -15.13
C LEU A 56 -8.92 -1.23 -16.59
N ARG A 57 -8.08 -0.94 -17.60
CA ARG A 57 -8.44 -1.14 -19.01
C ARG A 57 -8.76 -2.60 -19.32
N ASP A 58 -7.88 -3.51 -18.93
CA ASP A 58 -7.99 -4.95 -19.18
C ASP A 58 -9.16 -5.53 -18.39
N TYR A 59 -9.34 -5.11 -17.14
CA TYR A 59 -10.51 -5.45 -16.34
C TYR A 59 -11.81 -5.05 -17.07
N VAL A 60 -11.95 -3.79 -17.46
CA VAL A 60 -13.15 -3.30 -18.16
C VAL A 60 -13.39 -4.04 -19.47
N LEU A 61 -12.34 -4.24 -20.28
CA LEU A 61 -12.45 -4.94 -21.55
C LEU A 61 -12.92 -6.39 -21.36
N SER A 62 -12.46 -7.07 -20.32
CA SER A 62 -12.91 -8.43 -19.99
C SER A 62 -14.39 -8.49 -19.56
N ARG A 63 -14.92 -7.44 -18.94
CA ARG A 63 -16.29 -7.38 -18.41
C ARG A 63 -17.32 -6.82 -19.40
N LEU A 64 -16.88 -6.12 -20.44
CA LEU A 64 -17.78 -5.64 -21.48
C LEU A 64 -18.44 -6.81 -22.25
N PRO A 65 -19.74 -6.73 -22.58
CA PRO A 65 -20.39 -7.74 -23.39
C PRO A 65 -19.72 -7.93 -24.75
N PRO A 66 -19.70 -9.15 -25.33
CA PRO A 66 -19.15 -9.39 -26.66
C PRO A 66 -19.83 -8.56 -27.76
N SER A 67 -21.11 -8.23 -27.59
CA SER A 67 -21.90 -7.39 -28.51
C SER A 67 -21.41 -5.94 -28.59
N SER A 68 -20.70 -5.43 -27.57
CA SER A 68 -20.27 -4.02 -27.49
C SER A 68 -18.97 -3.74 -28.27
N ARG A 69 -18.89 -4.15 -29.54
CA ARG A 69 -17.65 -4.10 -30.35
C ARG A 69 -17.06 -2.70 -30.51
N LEU A 70 -17.89 -1.72 -30.86
CA LEU A 70 -17.44 -0.32 -31.04
C LEU A 70 -16.90 0.27 -29.74
N ARG A 71 -17.59 0.00 -28.63
CA ARG A 71 -17.19 0.49 -27.31
C ARG A 71 -15.91 -0.16 -26.83
N ARG A 72 -15.76 -1.47 -27.03
CA ARG A 72 -14.51 -2.19 -26.76
C ARG A 72 -13.34 -1.56 -27.53
N LYS A 73 -13.53 -1.24 -28.81
CA LYS A 73 -12.52 -0.52 -29.62
C LYS A 73 -12.21 0.87 -29.05
N LYS A 74 -13.23 1.63 -28.65
CA LYS A 74 -13.05 2.96 -28.04
C LYS A 74 -12.31 2.88 -26.71
N VAL A 75 -12.70 1.98 -25.81
CA VAL A 75 -12.02 1.73 -24.53
C VAL A 75 -10.59 1.24 -24.75
N ALA A 76 -10.30 0.46 -25.80
CA ALA A 76 -8.94 0.03 -26.09
C ALA A 76 -8.02 1.16 -26.61
N ALA A 77 -8.60 2.18 -27.24
CA ALA A 77 -7.90 3.26 -27.92
C ALA A 77 -7.83 4.58 -27.14
N ILE A 78 -8.78 4.86 -26.22
CA ILE A 78 -8.86 6.15 -25.51
C ILE A 78 -7.57 6.43 -24.73
N GLY A 79 -7.07 7.66 -24.83
CA GLY A 79 -5.82 8.10 -24.20
C GLY A 79 -4.53 7.63 -24.88
N LYS A 80 -4.63 6.84 -25.96
CA LYS A 80 -3.47 6.49 -26.81
C LYS A 80 -3.45 7.45 -27.98
N ALA A 81 -2.31 8.11 -28.20
CA ALA A 81 -2.15 9.00 -29.36
C ALA A 81 -2.40 8.19 -30.64
N GLY A 82 -3.34 8.66 -31.48
CA GLY A 82 -3.56 8.07 -32.80
C GLY A 82 -2.33 8.24 -33.69
N LYS A 83 -2.22 7.43 -34.75
CA LYS A 83 -1.16 7.56 -35.77
C LYS A 83 -1.24 8.85 -36.61
N SER A 84 -2.18 9.76 -36.31
CA SER A 84 -2.36 11.02 -37.02
C SER A 84 -1.75 12.17 -36.22
N PRO A 85 -0.80 12.94 -36.78
CA PRO A 85 -0.15 14.06 -36.08
C PRO A 85 -1.07 15.27 -35.82
N THR A 86 -2.36 15.20 -36.19
CA THR A 86 -3.30 16.33 -36.17
C THR A 86 -4.40 16.26 -35.11
N SER A 87 -4.56 15.17 -34.36
CA SER A 87 -5.58 15.08 -33.30
C SER A 87 -4.93 15.07 -31.92
N ALA A 88 -4.66 16.25 -31.37
CA ALA A 88 -4.33 16.39 -29.95
C ALA A 88 -5.48 15.80 -29.11
N LEU A 89 -5.16 14.87 -28.21
CA LEU A 89 -6.16 14.25 -27.33
C LEU A 89 -6.74 15.31 -26.39
N SER A 90 -8.06 15.30 -26.20
CA SER A 90 -8.69 16.17 -25.19
C SER A 90 -8.17 15.84 -23.79
N ASP A 91 -8.02 16.84 -22.91
CA ASP A 91 -7.64 16.64 -21.50
C ASP A 91 -8.48 15.56 -20.80
N VAL A 92 -9.76 15.47 -21.16
CA VAL A 92 -10.68 14.44 -20.63
C VAL A 92 -10.29 13.04 -21.11
N GLU A 93 -9.94 12.88 -22.40
CA GLU A 93 -9.53 11.60 -22.97
C GLU A 93 -8.17 11.15 -22.41
N GLN A 94 -7.25 12.09 -22.20
CA GLN A 94 -5.97 11.83 -21.53
C GLN A 94 -6.19 11.39 -20.08
N SER A 95 -7.04 12.09 -19.33
CA SER A 95 -7.36 11.76 -17.94
C SER A 95 -8.01 10.38 -17.79
N VAL A 96 -8.99 10.05 -18.65
CA VAL A 96 -9.62 8.72 -18.65
C VAL A 96 -8.64 7.65 -19.11
N GLY A 97 -7.79 7.93 -20.10
CA GLY A 97 -6.72 7.03 -20.54
C GLY A 97 -5.74 6.70 -19.42
N ALA A 98 -5.25 7.71 -18.72
CA ALA A 98 -4.36 7.56 -17.57
C ALA A 98 -5.03 6.77 -16.44
N LEU A 99 -6.32 7.03 -16.15
CA LEU A 99 -7.07 6.22 -15.19
C LEU A 99 -7.09 4.75 -15.59
N LEU A 100 -7.40 4.45 -16.85
CA LEU A 100 -7.50 3.08 -17.37
C LEU A 100 -6.17 2.32 -17.34
N ASP A 101 -5.07 2.97 -17.72
CA ASP A 101 -3.76 2.33 -17.88
C ASP A 101 -2.96 2.27 -16.57
N CYS A 102 -3.09 3.27 -15.71
CA CYS A 102 -2.27 3.38 -14.52
C CYS A 102 -2.94 2.84 -13.25
N THR A 103 -4.26 2.63 -13.24
CA THR A 103 -4.95 2.06 -12.08
C THR A 103 -4.84 0.54 -12.08
N LEU A 104 -4.38 -0.05 -10.98
CA LEU A 104 -4.30 -1.51 -10.80
C LEU A 104 -5.52 -2.03 -10.04
N ILE A 105 -6.03 -3.17 -10.48
CA ILE A 105 -7.20 -3.85 -9.93
C ILE A 105 -6.76 -5.20 -9.37
N GLY A 106 -6.94 -5.40 -8.06
CA GLY A 106 -6.81 -6.70 -7.40
C GLY A 106 -8.16 -7.39 -7.36
N ILE A 107 -8.28 -8.53 -8.05
CA ILE A 107 -9.54 -9.28 -8.14
C ILE A 107 -9.57 -10.34 -7.03
N SER A 108 -10.62 -10.33 -6.23
CA SER A 108 -10.84 -11.35 -5.19
C SER A 108 -11.38 -12.65 -5.79
N GLU A 109 -10.92 -13.79 -5.26
CA GLU A 109 -11.33 -15.14 -5.66
C GLU A 109 -12.81 -15.41 -5.32
N LYS A 110 -13.32 -14.76 -4.27
CA LYS A 110 -14.72 -14.85 -3.85
C LYS A 110 -15.40 -13.49 -4.01
N PRO A 111 -16.55 -13.42 -4.70
CA PRO A 111 -17.36 -12.21 -4.69
C PRO A 111 -17.79 -11.92 -3.26
N SER A 112 -17.53 -10.70 -2.80
CA SER A 112 -17.79 -10.31 -1.41
C SER A 112 -19.30 -10.20 -1.14
N CYS A 113 -20.06 -10.01 -2.21
CA CYS A 113 -21.41 -9.48 -2.14
C CYS A 113 -22.42 -10.25 -3.01
N GLY A 114 -22.57 -11.56 -2.80
CA GLY A 114 -23.67 -12.35 -3.39
C GLY A 114 -23.61 -12.45 -4.92
N SER A 115 -24.66 -13.01 -5.54
CA SER A 115 -24.70 -13.14 -7.00
C SER A 115 -24.73 -11.75 -7.65
N THR A 116 -24.21 -11.63 -8.88
CA THR A 116 -24.30 -10.39 -9.67
C THR A 116 -25.74 -9.98 -9.93
N ASP A 117 -26.64 -10.96 -10.06
CA ASP A 117 -28.04 -10.75 -10.41
C ASP A 117 -28.83 -10.21 -9.21
N ASP A 118 -28.61 -10.74 -7.99
CA ASP A 118 -29.25 -10.23 -6.77
C ASP A 118 -28.87 -8.76 -6.51
N ARG A 119 -27.63 -8.40 -6.84
CA ARG A 119 -27.12 -7.02 -6.72
C ARG A 119 -27.82 -6.11 -7.71
N TRP A 120 -27.96 -6.56 -8.96
CA TRP A 120 -28.61 -5.81 -10.02
C TRP A 120 -30.10 -5.56 -9.73
N GLU A 121 -30.81 -6.57 -9.21
CA GLU A 121 -32.22 -6.44 -8.83
C GLU A 121 -32.41 -5.39 -7.72
N ARG A 122 -31.56 -5.42 -6.69
CA ARG A 122 -31.57 -4.43 -5.61
C ARG A 122 -31.23 -3.03 -6.08
N TRP A 123 -30.25 -2.90 -6.99
CA TRP A 123 -29.92 -1.63 -7.63
C TRP A 123 -31.13 -1.07 -8.37
N THR A 124 -31.77 -1.90 -9.20
CA THR A 124 -32.94 -1.49 -9.98
C THR A 124 -34.08 -1.03 -9.06
N THR A 125 -34.34 -1.76 -7.98
CA THR A 125 -35.38 -1.42 -6.99
C THR A 125 -35.07 -0.10 -6.26
N LEU A 126 -33.79 0.17 -5.97
CA LEU A 126 -33.36 1.35 -5.24
C LEU A 126 -33.32 2.59 -6.14
N SER A 127 -32.82 2.43 -7.37
CA SER A 127 -32.80 3.49 -8.39
C SER A 127 -34.21 3.93 -8.78
N GLN A 128 -35.17 2.99 -8.85
CA GLN A 128 -36.58 3.30 -9.13
C GLN A 128 -37.33 4.00 -7.97
N LYS A 129 -36.86 3.86 -6.72
CA LYS A 129 -37.49 4.49 -5.54
C LYS A 129 -36.95 5.90 -5.24
N GLY A 130 -35.90 6.33 -5.94
CA GLY A 130 -35.14 7.55 -5.64
C GLY A 130 -35.79 8.85 -6.07
N ASP A 131 -36.62 8.86 -7.11
CA ASP A 131 -37.33 10.05 -7.59
C ASP A 131 -38.36 9.66 -8.67
N GLU A 132 -39.57 10.24 -8.66
CA GLU A 132 -40.60 10.12 -9.72
C GLU A 132 -40.21 10.94 -10.96
N SER A 133 -38.91 11.04 -11.26
CA SER A 133 -38.36 11.74 -12.40
C SER A 133 -37.52 10.79 -13.23
N TYR A 134 -38.03 10.51 -14.43
CA TYR A 134 -37.45 9.62 -15.43
C TYR A 134 -35.93 9.80 -15.55
N VAL A 135 -35.19 8.70 -15.40
CA VAL A 135 -33.80 8.59 -15.89
C VAL A 135 -33.85 8.64 -17.41
N THR A 136 -33.90 9.85 -17.95
CA THR A 136 -33.62 10.08 -19.36
C THR A 136 -32.13 9.79 -19.57
N LEU A 137 -31.84 8.74 -20.34
CA LEU A 137 -30.50 8.33 -20.77
C LEU A 137 -29.76 9.39 -21.64
N SER A 138 -30.12 10.68 -21.54
CA SER A 138 -29.72 11.76 -22.44
C SER A 138 -28.84 12.85 -21.82
N ASP A 139 -28.59 12.86 -20.50
CA ASP A 139 -28.02 14.05 -19.84
C ASP A 139 -26.48 14.14 -19.81
N GLY A 140 -25.81 13.41 -20.72
CA GLY A 140 -24.36 13.50 -20.95
C GLY A 140 -23.51 13.32 -19.69
N VAL A 141 -22.54 14.22 -19.48
CA VAL A 141 -21.59 14.17 -18.35
C VAL A 141 -22.26 14.46 -17.00
N ALA A 142 -23.33 15.26 -16.97
CA ALA A 142 -24.06 15.56 -15.74
C ALA A 142 -24.81 14.32 -15.24
N GLY A 143 -25.49 13.61 -16.14
CA GLY A 143 -26.14 12.34 -15.84
C GLY A 143 -25.16 11.26 -15.37
N SER A 144 -23.97 11.17 -15.98
CA SER A 144 -22.96 10.19 -15.53
C SER A 144 -22.36 10.53 -14.18
N LYS A 145 -22.22 11.81 -13.83
CA LYS A 145 -21.78 12.25 -12.49
C LYS A 145 -22.81 11.90 -11.42
N PHE A 146 -24.09 12.07 -11.74
CA PHE A 146 -25.19 11.66 -10.89
C PHE A 146 -25.20 10.14 -10.67
N SER A 147 -25.27 9.36 -11.76
CA SER A 147 -25.29 7.88 -11.69
C SER A 147 -24.05 7.32 -10.99
N GLN A 148 -22.86 7.86 -11.26
CA GLN A 148 -21.63 7.44 -10.56
C GLN A 148 -21.71 7.69 -9.05
N SER A 149 -22.30 8.81 -8.63
CA SER A 149 -22.47 9.11 -7.21
C SER A 149 -23.44 8.13 -6.54
N GLU A 150 -24.54 7.80 -7.21
CA GLU A 150 -25.52 6.83 -6.72
C GLU A 150 -24.97 5.40 -6.65
N ILE A 151 -24.18 4.99 -7.65
CA ILE A 151 -23.52 3.67 -7.65
C ILE A 151 -22.59 3.54 -6.44
N VAL A 152 -21.81 4.58 -6.13
CA VAL A 152 -20.92 4.60 -4.96
C VAL A 152 -21.73 4.51 -3.66
N ASP A 153 -22.81 5.30 -3.55
CA ASP A 153 -23.69 5.30 -2.37
C ASP A 153 -24.42 3.96 -2.18
N PHE A 154 -24.85 3.33 -3.28
CA PHE A 154 -25.43 1.99 -3.27
C PHE A 154 -24.43 0.92 -2.85
N ALA A 155 -23.19 0.99 -3.34
CA ALA A 155 -22.14 0.04 -2.94
C ALA A 155 -21.91 0.11 -1.43
N ILE A 156 -21.83 1.31 -0.85
CA ILE A 156 -21.69 1.52 0.60
C ILE A 156 -22.91 0.94 1.32
N TRP A 157 -24.13 1.34 0.91
CA TRP A 157 -25.37 0.82 1.50
C TRP A 157 -25.40 -0.72 1.52
N LEU A 158 -25.02 -1.34 0.40
CA LEU A 158 -25.07 -2.78 0.25
C LEU A 158 -24.05 -3.49 1.17
N LEU A 159 -22.83 -2.95 1.29
CA LEU A 159 -21.81 -3.45 2.22
C LEU A 159 -22.29 -3.40 3.68
N PHE A 160 -22.99 -2.34 4.08
CA PHE A 160 -23.64 -2.26 5.39
C PHE A 160 -24.82 -3.23 5.52
N SER A 161 -25.66 -3.39 4.49
CA SER A 161 -26.82 -4.29 4.56
C SER A 161 -26.44 -5.75 4.82
N LYS A 162 -25.25 -6.18 4.34
CA LYS A 162 -24.76 -7.56 4.52
C LYS A 162 -24.05 -7.80 5.84
N THR A 163 -23.57 -6.76 6.49
CA THR A 163 -22.87 -6.86 7.77
C THR A 163 -23.91 -7.04 8.88
N LYS A 164 -24.44 -8.25 9.05
CA LYS A 164 -25.63 -8.55 9.89
C LYS A 164 -25.41 -8.46 11.40
N ALA A 165 -24.17 -8.60 11.89
CA ALA A 165 -23.93 -8.63 13.33
C ALA A 165 -24.00 -7.22 13.94
N SER A 166 -24.74 -7.09 15.03
CA SER A 166 -24.89 -5.85 15.78
C SER A 166 -23.52 -5.40 16.30
N GLY A 167 -23.06 -4.23 15.85
CA GLY A 167 -21.77 -3.68 16.26
C GLY A 167 -20.57 -4.09 15.38
N THR A 168 -20.75 -4.97 14.39
CA THR A 168 -19.69 -5.21 13.41
C THR A 168 -19.74 -4.20 12.27
N TRP A 169 -18.54 -3.91 11.79
CA TRP A 169 -18.25 -2.87 10.82
C TRP A 169 -17.79 -3.53 9.50
N PRO A 170 -18.30 -3.13 8.32
CA PRO A 170 -17.82 -3.68 7.07
C PRO A 170 -16.32 -3.37 6.91
N LYS A 171 -15.49 -4.40 6.71
CA LYS A 171 -14.05 -4.24 6.48
C LYS A 171 -13.78 -3.79 5.04
N HIS A 172 -14.14 -2.56 4.71
CA HIS A 172 -14.03 -2.00 3.36
C HIS A 172 -13.76 -0.50 3.41
N LEU A 173 -12.80 -0.01 2.61
CA LEU A 173 -12.36 1.39 2.65
C LEU A 173 -13.47 2.40 2.36
N LEU A 174 -14.44 2.04 1.51
CA LEU A 174 -15.59 2.91 1.21
C LEU A 174 -16.55 3.10 2.39
N CYS A 175 -16.52 2.18 3.36
CA CYS A 175 -17.40 2.28 4.52
C CYS A 175 -16.84 3.22 5.58
N ASP A 176 -15.53 3.49 5.58
CA ASP A 176 -14.86 4.34 6.56
C ASP A 176 -15.53 5.72 6.68
N GLY A 177 -15.69 6.21 7.90
CA GLY A 177 -16.38 7.47 8.18
C GLY A 177 -17.91 7.39 8.22
N PHE A 178 -18.56 6.32 7.76
CA PHE A 178 -20.03 6.19 7.86
C PHE A 178 -20.47 5.60 9.22
N ARG A 179 -21.78 5.58 9.54
CA ARG A 179 -22.36 4.84 10.68
C ARG A 179 -23.81 4.50 10.39
N ARG A 180 -24.32 3.43 11.00
CA ARG A 180 -25.76 3.12 10.99
C ARG A 180 -26.50 4.07 11.91
N ASN A 181 -27.66 4.54 11.47
CA ASN A 181 -28.56 5.26 12.35
C ASN A 181 -29.11 4.30 13.43
N ARG A 182 -28.84 4.59 14.72
CA ARG A 182 -29.14 3.68 15.84
C ARG A 182 -30.37 4.06 16.67
N GLY A 183 -31.19 5.04 16.25
CA GLY A 183 -32.42 5.33 16.98
C GLY A 183 -33.25 6.46 16.39
N SER A 184 -34.53 6.41 16.75
CA SER A 184 -35.69 7.27 16.44
C SER A 184 -35.52 8.76 16.81
N GLY A 185 -34.39 9.37 16.49
CA GLY A 185 -34.22 10.83 16.51
C GLY A 185 -34.42 11.40 15.10
N PRO A 186 -34.88 12.65 14.95
CA PRO A 186 -34.92 13.28 13.64
C PRO A 186 -33.52 13.19 13.00
N PRO A 187 -33.43 12.91 11.69
CA PRO A 187 -32.15 12.86 11.01
C PRO A 187 -31.40 14.14 11.34
N ARG A 188 -30.19 14.04 11.90
CA ARG A 188 -29.29 15.20 11.99
C ARG A 188 -29.19 15.74 10.58
N GLN A 189 -29.76 16.92 10.34
CA GLN A 189 -29.84 17.50 9.01
C GLN A 189 -28.46 17.44 8.39
N ALA A 190 -28.39 16.81 7.21
CA ALA A 190 -27.21 16.87 6.36
C ALA A 190 -26.82 18.34 6.23
N ARG A 191 -25.53 18.64 6.42
CA ARG A 191 -25.02 19.95 6.01
C ARG A 191 -25.33 20.06 4.51
N ASN A 192 -26.00 21.16 4.12
CA ASN A 192 -26.53 21.39 2.77
C ASN A 192 -25.63 20.81 1.66
N GLY A 193 -26.17 19.84 0.90
CA GLY A 193 -25.54 19.27 -0.31
C GLY A 193 -25.10 17.80 -0.23
N GLU A 194 -25.09 17.17 0.95
CA GLU A 194 -24.74 15.76 1.09
C GLU A 194 -25.98 14.86 0.90
N ARG A 195 -25.99 14.03 -0.16
CA ARG A 195 -27.02 12.99 -0.34
C ARG A 195 -26.94 11.97 0.79
N ASN A 196 -28.08 11.67 1.40
CA ASN A 196 -28.18 10.69 2.48
C ASN A 196 -28.29 9.27 1.93
N ILE A 197 -27.34 8.42 2.31
CA ILE A 197 -27.45 6.97 2.06
C ILE A 197 -28.51 6.39 3.01
N PRO A 198 -29.52 5.65 2.53
CA PRO A 198 -30.62 5.18 3.38
C PRO A 198 -30.15 4.41 4.61
N GLY A 199 -30.56 4.86 5.80
CA GLY A 199 -30.22 4.23 7.09
C GLY A 199 -28.78 4.46 7.58
N LEU A 200 -27.98 5.24 6.85
CA LEU A 200 -26.61 5.58 7.19
C LEU A 200 -26.41 7.10 7.29
N PHE A 201 -25.38 7.51 8.01
CA PHE A 201 -24.90 8.90 8.04
C PHE A 201 -23.39 8.95 7.99
N ALA A 202 -22.82 10.01 7.42
CA ALA A 202 -21.39 10.28 7.44
C ALA A 202 -21.02 10.97 8.77
N LEU A 203 -20.19 10.32 9.58
CA LEU A 203 -19.57 10.92 10.77
C LEU A 203 -18.32 11.73 10.39
N HIS A 204 -17.58 11.23 9.41
CA HIS A 204 -16.39 11.88 8.84
C HIS A 204 -16.41 11.80 7.32
N PRO A 205 -15.87 12.81 6.60
CA PRO A 205 -15.69 12.73 5.16
C PRO A 205 -14.81 11.52 4.79
N ASN A 206 -15.20 10.78 3.76
CA ASN A 206 -14.41 9.69 3.23
C ASN A 206 -13.71 10.15 1.93
N PRO A 207 -12.39 10.38 1.94
CA PRO A 207 -11.66 10.87 0.77
C PRO A 207 -11.68 9.90 -0.42
N HIS A 208 -11.84 8.60 -0.16
CA HIS A 208 -11.92 7.58 -1.21
C HIS A 208 -13.27 7.62 -1.94
N VAL A 209 -14.36 7.79 -1.19
CA VAL A 209 -15.71 7.99 -1.75
C VAL A 209 -15.74 9.26 -2.60
N ASP A 210 -15.21 10.35 -2.05
CA ASP A 210 -15.04 11.63 -2.74
C ASP A 210 -14.26 11.50 -4.06
N MET A 211 -13.17 10.73 -4.06
CA MET A 211 -12.38 10.48 -5.25
C MET A 211 -13.19 9.73 -6.32
N LEU A 212 -13.91 8.68 -5.94
CA LEU A 212 -14.70 7.85 -6.85
C LEU A 212 -15.93 8.57 -7.44
N LYS A 213 -16.39 9.64 -6.80
CA LYS A 213 -17.48 10.51 -7.31
C LYS A 213 -16.99 11.63 -8.23
N ARG A 214 -15.70 11.94 -8.21
CA ARG A 214 -15.08 13.01 -9.02
C ARG A 214 -14.50 12.47 -10.33
N ALA A 215 -14.21 13.37 -11.26
CA ALA A 215 -13.50 13.02 -12.49
C ALA A 215 -12.17 12.32 -12.17
N PRO A 216 -11.74 11.32 -12.98
CA PRO A 216 -12.34 10.88 -14.24
C PRO A 216 -13.37 9.73 -14.14
N TRP A 217 -13.83 9.35 -12.94
CA TRP A 217 -14.72 8.19 -12.76
C TRP A 217 -16.10 8.31 -13.44
N PRO A 218 -16.82 9.46 -13.34
CA PRO A 218 -18.04 9.67 -14.12
C PRO A 218 -17.84 9.60 -15.64
N GLN A 219 -16.69 10.04 -16.14
CA GLN A 219 -16.36 10.00 -17.57
C GLN A 219 -16.05 8.57 -18.02
N LEU A 220 -15.43 7.77 -17.15
CA LEU A 220 -15.32 6.32 -17.36
C LEU A 220 -16.70 5.68 -17.43
N LEU A 221 -17.60 5.96 -16.48
CA LEU A 221 -18.96 5.41 -16.51
C LEU A 221 -19.70 5.77 -17.81
N LEU A 222 -19.60 7.02 -18.24
CA LEU A 222 -20.16 7.48 -19.52
C LEU A 222 -19.59 6.70 -20.71
N LEU A 223 -18.28 6.43 -20.72
CA LEU A 223 -17.62 5.63 -21.76
C LEU A 223 -18.14 4.19 -21.81
N LEU A 224 -18.49 3.61 -20.66
CA LEU A 224 -18.99 2.23 -20.55
C LEU A 224 -20.46 2.08 -21.02
N GLY A 225 -21.25 3.16 -21.00
CA GLY A 225 -22.64 3.19 -21.43
C GLY A 225 -23.53 2.24 -20.62
N GLN A 226 -24.50 1.59 -21.29
CA GLN A 226 -25.53 0.76 -20.63
C GLN A 226 -25.02 -0.35 -19.70
N SER A 227 -23.84 -0.93 -19.98
CA SER A 227 -23.25 -1.96 -19.11
C SER A 227 -22.38 -1.37 -17.99
N GLY A 228 -22.18 -0.05 -17.98
CA GLY A 228 -21.27 0.65 -17.09
C GLY A 228 -21.65 0.52 -15.63
N GLU A 229 -22.93 0.67 -15.29
CA GLU A 229 -23.37 0.60 -13.89
C GLU A 229 -23.05 -0.77 -13.27
N ARG A 230 -23.31 -1.87 -14.01
CA ARG A 230 -22.97 -3.23 -13.58
C ARG A 230 -21.47 -3.40 -13.36
N ILE A 231 -20.67 -2.98 -14.34
CA ILE A 231 -19.21 -3.09 -14.27
C ILE A 231 -18.66 -2.27 -13.09
N MET A 232 -19.19 -1.06 -12.86
CA MET A 232 -18.79 -0.21 -11.74
C MET A 232 -19.19 -0.81 -10.40
N MET A 233 -20.38 -1.39 -10.26
CA MET A 233 -20.77 -2.09 -9.04
C MET A 233 -19.86 -3.28 -8.73
N ASP A 234 -19.57 -4.12 -9.72
CA ASP A 234 -18.66 -5.26 -9.54
C ASP A 234 -17.25 -4.80 -9.18
N LEU A 235 -16.79 -3.71 -9.79
CA LEU A 235 -15.50 -3.10 -9.49
C LEU A 235 -15.42 -2.61 -8.04
N LEU A 236 -16.47 -1.94 -7.53
CA LEU A 236 -16.48 -1.38 -6.18
C LEU A 236 -16.70 -2.42 -5.08
N LEU A 237 -17.41 -3.52 -5.38
CA LEU A 237 -17.79 -4.53 -4.39
C LEU A 237 -16.82 -5.70 -4.33
N ASP A 238 -16.31 -6.16 -5.48
CA ASP A 238 -15.54 -7.41 -5.57
C ASP A 238 -14.04 -7.21 -5.82
N CYS A 239 -13.61 -5.97 -6.07
CA CYS A 239 -12.22 -5.65 -6.39
C CYS A 239 -11.60 -4.67 -5.40
N ALA A 240 -10.29 -4.76 -5.23
CA ALA A 240 -9.47 -3.70 -4.66
C ALA A 240 -8.93 -2.81 -5.77
N ILE A 241 -9.00 -1.50 -5.56
CA ILE A 241 -8.59 -0.49 -6.56
C ILE A 241 -7.37 0.26 -6.02
N PHE A 242 -6.30 0.28 -6.82
CA PHE A 242 -5.03 0.92 -6.48
C PHE A 242 -4.70 1.98 -7.53
N VAL A 243 -4.67 3.25 -7.11
CA VAL A 243 -4.39 4.40 -7.97
C VAL A 243 -2.95 4.85 -7.73
N PRO A 244 -2.18 5.17 -8.79
CA PRO A 244 -0.80 5.62 -8.66
C PRO A 244 -0.73 6.95 -7.88
N VAL A 245 0.35 7.13 -7.14
CA VAL A 245 0.67 8.37 -6.45
C VAL A 245 1.85 9.02 -7.16
N ASN A 246 1.76 10.33 -7.42
CA ASN A 246 2.79 11.09 -8.16
C ASN A 246 4.18 11.10 -7.49
N ALA A 247 4.28 10.66 -6.24
CA ALA A 247 5.54 10.58 -5.51
C ALA A 247 6.23 9.24 -5.80
N GLY A 248 7.15 9.21 -6.77
CA GLY A 248 8.01 8.06 -7.08
C GLY A 248 7.41 7.05 -8.07
N THR A 249 8.18 6.02 -8.41
CA THR A 249 7.79 4.96 -9.35
C THR A 249 7.16 3.77 -8.62
N ASN A 250 6.09 3.19 -9.17
CA ASN A 250 5.38 2.03 -8.58
C ASN A 250 4.83 2.27 -7.15
N ASN A 251 4.42 3.50 -6.86
CA ASN A 251 3.75 3.83 -5.61
C ASN A 251 2.25 3.96 -5.86
N TYR A 252 1.46 3.22 -5.09
CA TYR A 252 0.01 3.15 -5.24
C TYR A 252 -0.70 3.39 -3.92
N SER A 253 -1.84 4.07 -3.98
CA SER A 253 -2.80 4.17 -2.88
C SER A 253 -3.99 3.29 -3.16
N GLN A 254 -4.36 2.46 -2.19
CA GLN A 254 -5.62 1.75 -2.23
C GLN A 254 -6.78 2.73 -1.99
N ILE A 255 -7.83 2.66 -2.80
CA ILE A 255 -9.01 3.53 -2.69
C ILE A 255 -10.34 2.75 -2.58
N SER A 256 -10.33 1.45 -2.83
CA SER A 256 -11.49 0.58 -2.65
C SER A 256 -11.03 -0.84 -2.30
N GLY A 257 -11.98 -1.67 -1.84
CA GLY A 257 -11.73 -3.02 -1.38
C GLY A 257 -11.49 -3.12 0.13
N LYS A 258 -11.25 -4.35 0.58
CA LYS A 258 -10.77 -4.65 1.93
C LYS A 258 -9.38 -4.04 2.12
N PRO A 259 -9.10 -3.32 3.23
CA PRO A 259 -7.77 -2.78 3.47
C PRO A 259 -6.70 -3.87 3.35
N LEU A 260 -5.60 -3.57 2.64
CA LEU A 260 -4.53 -4.54 2.42
C LEU A 260 -3.94 -5.06 3.74
N SER A 261 -3.92 -4.23 4.79
CA SER A 261 -3.47 -4.62 6.13
C SER A 261 -4.25 -5.76 6.75
N ASP A 262 -5.51 -5.90 6.36
CA ASP A 262 -6.45 -6.89 6.87
C ASP A 262 -6.62 -8.06 5.88
N THR A 263 -5.98 -7.97 4.72
CA THR A 263 -6.08 -8.95 3.63
C THR A 263 -5.09 -10.08 3.86
N GLU A 264 -5.57 -11.31 3.70
CA GLU A 264 -4.76 -12.51 3.93
C GLU A 264 -3.90 -12.80 2.70
N LEU A 265 -2.70 -13.36 2.94
CA LEU A 265 -1.81 -13.80 1.87
C LEU A 265 -2.35 -15.09 1.25
N LEU A 266 -2.26 -15.22 -0.07
CA LEU A 266 -2.72 -16.41 -0.80
C LEU A 266 -1.92 -17.67 -0.46
N ASN A 267 -0.62 -17.51 -0.17
CA ASN A 267 0.30 -18.61 0.12
C ASN A 267 1.28 -18.19 1.23
N PRO A 268 0.94 -18.31 2.52
CA PRO A 268 1.87 -18.01 3.60
C PRO A 268 3.13 -18.90 3.59
N ASP A 269 3.04 -20.10 3.00
CA ASP A 269 4.05 -21.15 3.11
C ASP A 269 5.22 -21.06 2.11
N LYS A 270 5.10 -20.33 1.00
CA LYS A 270 6.18 -20.22 0.00
C LYS A 270 7.40 -19.43 0.48
N THR A 271 7.35 -18.86 1.68
CA THR A 271 8.45 -18.08 2.27
C THR A 271 9.22 -18.83 3.37
N GLN A 272 8.87 -20.09 3.67
CA GLN A 272 9.46 -20.82 4.80
C GLN A 272 10.30 -22.03 4.33
N GLY A 273 11.61 -21.79 4.19
CA GLY A 273 12.58 -22.86 4.42
C GLY A 273 12.49 -23.28 5.89
N SER A 274 12.20 -24.56 6.09
CA SER A 274 12.05 -25.30 7.35
C SER A 274 13.01 -24.87 8.48
N THR A 275 12.48 -24.32 9.59
CA THR A 275 12.76 -24.76 10.98
C THR A 275 11.92 -23.94 11.98
N SER A 276 11.14 -24.65 12.80
CA SER A 276 10.34 -24.21 13.97
C SER A 276 9.36 -23.05 13.77
N GLU A 277 8.21 -23.10 14.47
CA GLU A 277 7.19 -22.05 14.50
C GLU A 277 7.77 -20.71 14.95
N SER A 278 8.43 -20.00 14.04
CA SER A 278 8.96 -18.67 14.30
C SER A 278 7.80 -17.70 14.14
N PHE A 279 7.50 -16.95 15.21
CA PHE A 279 6.54 -15.86 15.20
C PHE A 279 7.04 -14.78 14.23
N VAL A 280 6.62 -14.85 12.95
CA VAL A 280 6.92 -13.84 11.94
C VAL A 280 5.81 -12.80 11.98
N LYS A 281 6.18 -11.55 12.24
CA LYS A 281 5.23 -10.43 12.21
C LYS A 281 4.78 -10.16 10.79
N SER A 282 3.51 -9.78 10.62
CA SER A 282 3.03 -9.32 9.32
C SER A 282 3.73 -8.01 8.94
N PRO A 283 3.86 -7.68 7.64
CA PRO A 283 4.39 -6.39 7.22
C PRO A 283 3.66 -5.19 7.86
N SER A 284 2.36 -5.32 8.10
CA SER A 284 1.51 -4.31 8.75
C SER A 284 1.86 -4.08 10.22
N ASP A 285 2.42 -5.08 10.91
CA ASP A 285 2.84 -4.97 12.31
C ASP A 285 4.17 -4.20 12.46
N ILE A 286 4.89 -3.98 11.36
CA ILE A 286 6.18 -3.28 11.34
C ILE A 286 5.91 -1.78 11.22
N VAL A 287 5.89 -1.11 12.36
CA VAL A 287 5.58 0.33 12.43
C VAL A 287 6.86 1.15 12.61
N PHE A 288 7.02 2.18 11.78
CA PHE A 288 8.06 3.18 12.01
C PHE A 288 7.75 4.03 13.24
N VAL A 289 8.75 4.20 14.11
CA VAL A 289 8.66 5.03 15.31
C VAL A 289 8.80 6.50 14.91
N ARG A 290 7.75 7.04 14.26
CA ARG A 290 7.74 8.36 13.59
C ARG A 290 8.13 9.51 14.52
N ASN A 291 7.74 9.45 15.79
CA ASN A 291 8.15 10.43 16.80
C ASN A 291 9.67 10.51 17.01
N ARG A 292 10.42 9.45 16.69
CA ARG A 292 11.89 9.42 16.76
C ARG A 292 12.59 9.62 15.42
N MET A 293 11.85 9.51 14.31
CA MET A 293 12.41 9.64 12.95
C MET A 293 12.00 10.97 12.28
N LEU A 294 10.71 11.26 12.24
CA LEU A 294 10.13 12.41 11.51
C LEU A 294 9.85 13.60 12.42
N TYR A 295 9.46 13.33 13.68
CA TYR A 295 9.10 14.38 14.65
C TYR A 295 10.09 14.45 15.82
N ALA A 296 11.29 13.89 15.64
CA ALA A 296 12.31 13.98 16.67
C ALA A 296 12.74 15.43 16.86
N ARG A 297 12.90 15.83 18.12
CA ARG A 297 13.53 17.12 18.43
C ARG A 297 14.99 17.08 17.96
N ALA A 298 15.44 18.18 17.36
CA ALA A 298 16.83 18.34 17.00
C ALA A 298 17.73 18.10 18.22
N ALA A 299 18.82 17.36 18.04
CA ALA A 299 19.82 17.22 19.08
C ALA A 299 20.46 18.59 19.33
N LEU A 300 20.68 18.95 20.59
CA LEU A 300 21.34 20.21 20.95
C LEU A 300 22.74 19.93 21.51
N ASN A 301 23.68 20.82 21.23
CA ASN A 301 25.00 20.81 21.86
C ASN A 301 24.95 21.47 23.25
N ALA A 302 26.07 21.46 23.97
CA ALA A 302 26.18 22.09 25.30
C ALA A 302 25.90 23.61 25.29
N ARG A 303 25.93 24.26 24.11
CA ARG A 303 25.61 25.68 23.91
C ARG A 303 24.16 25.91 23.49
N GLY A 304 23.32 24.87 23.46
CA GLY A 304 21.92 24.95 23.05
C GLY A 304 21.69 25.09 21.54
N LEU A 305 22.74 24.99 20.71
CA LEU A 305 22.64 25.04 19.25
C LEU A 305 22.38 23.64 18.68
N VAL A 306 21.78 23.58 17.49
CA VAL A 306 21.53 22.32 16.79
C VAL A 306 22.85 21.58 16.52
N HIS A 307 22.92 20.34 17.00
CA HIS A 307 23.99 19.41 16.72
C HIS A 307 23.69 18.70 15.40
N PHE A 308 24.47 19.00 14.37
CA PHE A 308 24.37 18.36 13.07
C PHE A 308 25.06 16.99 13.07
N GLY A 309 24.58 16.09 12.21
CA GLY A 309 25.13 14.74 12.06
C GLY A 309 24.69 13.74 13.13
N LEU A 310 25.34 12.57 13.13
CA LEU A 310 24.99 11.46 14.02
C LEU A 310 25.40 11.79 15.48
N ARG A 311 24.52 11.48 16.43
CA ARG A 311 24.82 11.64 17.87
C ARG A 311 25.94 10.70 18.31
N HIS A 312 26.67 11.03 19.38
CA HIS A 312 27.72 10.17 19.93
C HIS A 312 27.24 8.74 20.28
N ILE A 313 25.95 8.59 20.62
CA ILE A 313 25.31 7.30 20.92
C ILE A 313 25.14 6.40 19.68
N HIS A 314 25.25 6.95 18.46
CA HIS A 314 25.09 6.18 17.23
C HIS A 314 26.23 5.16 17.07
N VAL A 315 25.92 3.95 16.59
CA VAL A 315 26.91 2.86 16.45
C VAL A 315 28.11 3.25 15.60
N LEU A 316 27.90 4.00 14.51
CA LEU A 316 29.01 4.48 13.65
C LEU A 316 29.99 5.39 14.40
N ASN A 317 29.52 6.17 15.37
CA ASN A 317 30.39 7.03 16.18
C ASN A 317 31.11 6.27 17.30
N ARG A 318 30.57 5.13 17.73
CA ARG A 318 31.11 4.27 18.79
C ARG A 318 32.04 3.18 18.27
N SER A 319 31.93 2.84 16.98
CA SER A 319 32.73 1.82 16.29
C SER A 319 33.53 2.45 15.15
N PRO A 320 34.46 3.39 15.42
CA PRO A 320 35.19 4.11 14.39
C PRO A 320 36.17 3.18 13.65
N TYR A 321 36.30 3.37 12.34
CA TYR A 321 37.41 2.82 11.58
C TYR A 321 38.70 3.62 11.90
N ARG A 322 39.86 2.96 12.01
CA ARG A 322 41.15 3.62 12.14
C ARG A 322 42.08 3.18 11.01
N HIS A 323 42.60 4.14 10.27
CA HIS A 323 43.74 3.90 9.39
C HIS A 323 45.00 3.73 10.24
N SER A 324 45.89 2.82 9.85
CA SER A 324 47.29 2.92 10.25
C SER A 324 47.83 4.19 9.61
N ASP A 325 48.28 5.15 10.40
CA ASP A 325 48.89 6.37 9.84
C ASP A 325 50.18 5.94 9.11
N GLU A 326 50.29 6.24 7.81
CA GLU A 326 51.45 5.89 6.96
C GLU A 326 52.76 6.58 7.42
N ASP A 327 52.65 7.58 8.29
CA ASP A 327 53.74 8.48 8.69
C ASP A 327 54.45 8.09 10.00
N GLU A 328 53.97 7.10 10.75
CA GLU A 328 54.70 6.57 11.92
C GLU A 328 55.07 5.10 11.69
N ALA A 329 56.36 4.79 11.93
CA ALA A 329 56.89 3.43 11.88
C ALA A 329 56.20 2.54 12.93
N CYS A 330 55.02 2.03 12.58
CA CYS A 330 54.22 1.19 13.43
C CYS A 330 54.78 -0.23 13.40
N SER A 331 54.92 -0.87 14.56
CA SER A 331 55.38 -2.25 14.62
C SER A 331 54.35 -3.17 13.93
N THR A 332 54.78 -4.30 13.37
CA THR A 332 53.86 -5.29 12.76
C THR A 332 52.81 -5.82 13.75
N ALA A 333 53.07 -5.72 15.06
CA ALA A 333 52.12 -6.04 16.12
C ALA A 333 50.99 -4.99 16.21
N ASP A 334 51.32 -3.71 16.09
CA ASP A 334 50.35 -2.59 16.19
C ASP A 334 49.42 -2.52 14.98
N GLU A 335 49.92 -2.86 13.80
CA GLU A 335 49.11 -2.97 12.58
C GLU A 335 48.07 -4.09 12.71
N ASN A 336 48.49 -5.28 13.20
CA ASN A 336 47.59 -6.40 13.44
C ASN A 336 46.51 -6.08 14.50
N ILE A 337 46.87 -5.33 15.55
CA ILE A 337 45.90 -4.85 16.55
C ILE A 337 44.87 -3.91 15.91
N THR A 338 45.31 -2.99 15.06
CA THR A 338 44.44 -2.01 14.39
C THR A 338 43.48 -2.67 13.41
N VAL A 339 43.97 -3.60 12.59
CA VAL A 339 43.16 -4.39 11.65
C VAL A 339 42.12 -5.23 12.38
N ASN A 340 42.50 -5.93 13.44
CA ASN A 340 41.57 -6.72 14.24
C ASN A 340 40.49 -5.85 14.88
N ARG A 341 40.84 -4.65 15.33
CA ARG A 341 39.90 -3.70 15.92
C ARG A 341 38.91 -3.13 14.89
N ASN A 342 39.37 -2.81 13.69
CA ASN A 342 38.50 -2.37 12.60
C ASN A 342 37.53 -3.49 12.20
N ARG A 343 38.03 -4.71 12.06
CA ARG A 343 37.20 -5.89 11.79
C ARG A 343 36.11 -6.06 12.85
N PHE A 344 36.48 -5.90 14.12
CA PHE A 344 35.53 -5.95 15.23
C PHE A 344 34.46 -4.85 15.13
N ASN A 345 34.87 -3.60 14.88
CA ASN A 345 33.98 -2.46 14.75
C ASN A 345 32.99 -2.62 13.58
N THR A 346 33.47 -3.07 12.41
CA THR A 346 32.64 -3.38 11.25
C THR A 346 31.60 -4.45 11.58
N MET A 347 32.01 -5.50 12.28
CA MET A 347 31.11 -6.58 12.67
C MET A 347 30.04 -6.12 13.69
N ARG A 348 30.42 -5.24 14.62
CA ARG A 348 29.47 -4.61 15.55
C ARG A 348 28.44 -3.78 14.80
N VAL A 349 28.84 -3.02 13.79
CA VAL A 349 27.91 -2.24 12.94
C VAL A 349 26.96 -3.16 12.17
N MET A 350 27.46 -4.28 11.64
CA MET A 350 26.62 -5.28 10.98
C MET A 350 25.59 -5.90 11.92
N MET A 351 25.91 -6.09 13.21
CA MET A 351 24.93 -6.60 14.18
C MET A 351 23.75 -5.64 14.37
N TYR A 352 24.00 -4.32 14.29
CA TYR A 352 22.94 -3.31 14.32
C TYR A 352 22.13 -3.29 13.02
N MET A 353 22.78 -3.43 11.86
CA MET A 353 22.11 -3.39 10.55
C MET A 353 21.34 -4.69 10.25
N PHE A 354 21.90 -5.83 10.63
CA PHE A 354 21.37 -7.14 10.29
C PHE A 354 21.18 -8.05 11.51
N PRO A 355 20.44 -7.63 12.55
CA PRO A 355 20.33 -8.37 13.80
C PRO A 355 19.82 -9.81 13.63
N ARG A 356 18.86 -10.03 12.72
CA ARG A 356 18.32 -11.36 12.42
C ARG A 356 19.40 -12.36 11.97
N GLN A 357 20.46 -11.88 11.33
CA GLN A 357 21.57 -12.68 10.83
C GLN A 357 22.42 -13.29 11.93
N PHE A 358 22.56 -12.51 13.00
CA PHE A 358 23.29 -12.86 14.20
C PHE A 358 22.35 -13.45 15.26
N GLY A 359 21.08 -13.69 14.92
CA GLY A 359 20.02 -14.15 15.81
C GLY A 359 19.76 -13.19 16.99
N LEU A 360 19.97 -11.90 16.79
CA LEU A 360 19.61 -10.84 17.72
C LEU A 360 18.14 -10.46 17.54
N HIS A 361 17.57 -9.83 18.57
CA HIS A 361 16.23 -9.29 18.59
C HIS A 361 16.01 -8.32 17.43
N ASN A 362 14.94 -8.56 16.69
CA ASN A 362 14.64 -7.81 15.49
C ASN A 362 13.14 -7.63 15.30
N VAL A 363 12.80 -6.64 14.48
CA VAL A 363 11.42 -6.22 14.27
C VAL A 363 10.57 -7.31 13.59
N PHE A 364 11.18 -8.19 12.80
CA PHE A 364 10.48 -9.15 11.95
C PHE A 364 10.06 -10.41 12.72
N THR A 365 10.92 -10.93 13.59
CA THR A 365 10.72 -12.27 14.19
C THR A 365 10.73 -12.29 15.71
N SER A 366 10.98 -11.16 16.37
CA SER A 366 11.10 -11.12 17.83
C SER A 366 9.86 -10.52 18.48
N LYS A 367 9.38 -11.20 19.53
CA LYS A 367 8.32 -10.71 20.41
C LYS A 367 8.85 -9.56 21.26
N VAL A 368 8.02 -8.53 21.46
CA VAL A 368 8.38 -7.37 22.27
C VAL A 368 7.91 -7.62 23.69
N ASP A 369 8.81 -7.45 24.64
CA ASP A 369 8.46 -7.52 26.06
C ASP A 369 7.97 -6.14 26.52
N PHE A 370 6.69 -6.07 26.87
CA PHE A 370 6.07 -4.83 27.35
C PHE A 370 6.49 -4.47 28.78
N LYS A 371 7.20 -5.35 29.48
CA LYS A 371 7.88 -5.01 30.73
C LYS A 371 9.12 -4.15 30.49
N GLU A 372 9.80 -4.34 29.35
CA GLU A 372 11.00 -3.57 28.99
C GLU A 372 10.67 -2.28 28.22
N THR A 373 9.58 -2.25 27.46
CA THR A 373 9.23 -1.09 26.63
C THR A 373 7.71 -0.88 26.55
N SER A 374 7.28 0.38 26.63
CA SER A 374 5.89 0.77 26.36
C SER A 374 5.60 0.91 24.85
N GLN A 375 6.63 0.83 24.00
CA GLN A 375 6.51 0.96 22.56
C GLN A 375 6.23 -0.39 21.90
N ARG A 376 5.62 -0.35 20.71
CA ARG A 376 5.37 -1.56 19.89
C ARG A 376 6.66 -2.27 19.43
N LEU A 377 7.81 -1.62 19.56
CA LEU A 377 9.14 -2.12 19.21
C LEU A 377 10.11 -1.85 20.36
N LYS A 378 11.11 -2.73 20.50
CA LYS A 378 12.23 -2.51 21.42
C LYS A 378 13.10 -1.35 20.93
N ASP A 379 13.69 -0.62 21.88
CA ASP A 379 14.66 0.42 21.55
C ASP A 379 15.99 -0.20 21.14
N TYR A 380 16.35 -0.06 19.87
CA TYR A 380 17.58 -0.61 19.31
C TYR A 380 18.73 0.39 19.22
N THR A 381 18.61 1.55 19.89
CA THR A 381 19.67 2.57 19.91
C THR A 381 20.95 2.03 20.56
N LEU A 382 20.80 1.20 21.60
CA LEU A 382 21.87 0.52 22.31
C LEU A 382 21.58 -0.98 22.35
N ARG A 383 22.46 -1.79 21.77
CA ARG A 383 22.38 -3.26 21.73
C ARG A 383 23.58 -3.92 22.42
N GLU A 384 24.37 -3.16 23.16
CA GLU A 384 25.63 -3.68 23.70
C GLU A 384 25.42 -4.80 24.70
N ASP A 385 24.48 -4.62 25.63
CA ASP A 385 24.13 -5.67 26.60
C ASP A 385 23.59 -6.92 25.90
N GLU A 386 22.81 -6.74 24.84
CA GLU A 386 22.27 -7.83 24.01
C GLU A 386 23.38 -8.60 23.28
N ILE A 387 24.32 -7.87 22.67
CA ILE A 387 25.45 -8.44 21.94
C ILE A 387 26.40 -9.15 22.91
N THR A 388 26.71 -8.52 24.05
CA THR A 388 27.59 -9.08 25.08
C THR A 388 26.98 -10.30 25.75
N ALA A 389 25.69 -10.29 26.06
CA ALA A 389 25.00 -11.46 26.61
C ALA A 389 25.05 -12.67 25.66
N LYS A 390 25.05 -12.42 24.34
CA LYS A 390 25.04 -13.47 23.33
C LYS A 390 26.42 -13.98 22.93
N PHE A 391 27.39 -13.06 22.79
CA PHE A 391 28.69 -13.36 22.20
C PHE A 391 29.86 -13.22 23.18
N GLY A 392 29.63 -12.69 24.38
CA GLY A 392 30.67 -12.34 25.36
C GLY A 392 31.27 -10.96 25.12
N GLN A 393 32.32 -10.62 25.86
CA GLN A 393 33.12 -9.42 25.64
C GLN A 393 34.32 -9.69 24.73
N PRO A 394 34.82 -8.69 23.98
CA PRO A 394 35.95 -8.86 23.07
C PRO A 394 37.25 -9.38 23.71
N HIS A 395 37.39 -9.17 25.01
CA HIS A 395 38.55 -9.60 25.80
C HIS A 395 38.40 -11.02 26.36
N ASP A 396 37.24 -11.66 26.16
CA ASP A 396 37.00 -13.01 26.67
C ASP A 396 37.68 -14.06 25.78
N PRO A 397 38.35 -15.07 26.36
CA PRO A 397 39.07 -16.10 25.61
C PRO A 397 38.16 -16.96 24.70
N GLY A 398 36.84 -16.95 24.93
CA GLY A 398 35.83 -17.62 24.11
C GLY A 398 35.18 -16.74 23.02
N PHE A 399 35.57 -15.46 22.91
CA PHE A 399 34.92 -14.51 22.02
C PHE A 399 35.20 -14.81 20.54
N ARG A 400 34.27 -15.51 19.89
CA ARG A 400 34.34 -15.79 18.45
C ARG A 400 33.01 -15.50 17.78
N ILE A 401 32.92 -14.32 17.17
CA ILE A 401 31.78 -13.99 16.31
C ILE A 401 32.11 -14.43 14.89
N HIS A 402 31.30 -15.36 14.39
CA HIS A 402 31.39 -15.82 13.01
C HIS A 402 30.53 -14.95 12.10
N LEU A 403 31.11 -14.40 11.03
CA LEU A 403 30.37 -13.62 10.04
C LEU A 403 29.47 -14.54 9.18
N PRO A 404 28.13 -14.37 9.23
CA PRO A 404 27.21 -15.20 8.47
C PRO A 404 27.54 -15.17 6.97
N ARG A 405 27.44 -16.32 6.30
CA ARG A 405 27.85 -16.47 4.89
C ARG A 405 27.22 -15.42 3.96
N ARG A 406 25.95 -15.06 4.21
CA ARG A 406 25.19 -14.06 3.42
C ARG A 406 25.62 -12.60 3.65
N LEU A 407 26.44 -12.32 4.65
CA LEU A 407 26.99 -10.98 4.94
C LEU A 407 28.47 -10.84 4.55
N ARG A 408 29.08 -11.87 3.96
CA ARG A 408 30.47 -11.82 3.46
C ARG A 408 30.53 -11.04 2.14
N GLY A 409 31.71 -10.54 1.77
CA GLY A 409 31.92 -9.80 0.51
C GLY A 409 31.40 -8.37 0.58
N ASN A 410 30.58 -7.96 -0.40
CA ASN A 410 30.16 -6.57 -0.60
C ASN A 410 29.46 -5.96 0.61
N ALA A 411 28.64 -6.73 1.33
CA ALA A 411 27.98 -6.26 2.55
C ALA A 411 28.99 -5.91 3.65
N ALA A 412 30.09 -6.66 3.72
CA ALA A 412 31.18 -6.39 4.65
C ALA A 412 32.04 -5.20 4.29
N GLN A 413 32.32 -5.05 3.01
CA GLN A 413 33.00 -3.87 2.49
C GLN A 413 32.16 -2.62 2.72
N SER A 414 30.85 -2.66 2.43
CA SER A 414 29.94 -1.53 2.64
C SER A 414 29.86 -1.10 4.10
N ALA A 415 29.79 -2.05 5.04
CA ALA A 415 29.79 -1.74 6.47
C ALA A 415 31.14 -1.15 6.93
N SER A 416 32.25 -1.62 6.36
CA SER A 416 33.58 -1.07 6.61
C SER A 416 33.75 0.34 6.02
N TRP A 417 33.16 0.60 4.85
CA TRP A 417 33.15 1.95 4.26
C TRP A 417 32.28 2.89 5.09
N ALA A 418 31.13 2.44 5.60
CA ALA A 418 30.28 3.27 6.45
C ALA A 418 30.96 3.66 7.77
N THR A 419 31.81 2.79 8.35
CA THR A 419 32.60 3.13 9.54
C THR A 419 33.78 4.06 9.22
N ASP A 420 34.29 4.02 7.99
CA ASP A 420 35.35 4.90 7.49
C ASP A 420 34.83 6.30 7.11
N GLU A 421 33.79 6.38 6.29
CA GLU A 421 33.08 7.62 5.93
C GLU A 421 32.55 8.38 7.15
N GLY A 422 32.04 7.65 8.15
CA GLY A 422 31.64 8.23 9.44
C GLY A 422 32.80 8.96 10.16
N MET A 423 34.05 8.59 9.87
CA MET A 423 35.26 9.26 10.35
C MET A 423 35.66 10.45 9.45
N LEU A 424 35.54 10.34 8.13
CA LEU A 424 35.86 11.43 7.19
C LEU A 424 34.99 12.67 7.44
N LEU A 425 33.68 12.47 7.62
CA LEU A 425 32.75 13.54 8.03
C LEU A 425 33.14 14.17 9.38
N ARG A 426 33.85 13.44 10.24
CA ARG A 426 34.36 13.92 11.53
C ARG A 426 35.63 14.74 11.38
N ARG A 427 36.54 14.37 10.46
CA ARG A 427 37.77 15.11 10.14
C ARG A 427 37.44 16.46 9.49
N GLU A 428 36.43 16.52 8.63
CA GLU A 428 35.98 17.77 8.01
C GLU A 428 35.24 18.71 8.98
N ALA A 429 34.52 18.16 9.97
CA ALA A 429 33.78 18.94 10.97
C ALA A 429 34.65 19.53 12.09
N PHE A 430 35.83 18.96 12.37
CA PHE A 430 36.77 19.45 13.38
C PHE A 430 38.23 19.29 12.93
N PRO A 431 38.78 20.23 12.13
CA PRO A 431 40.20 20.24 11.84
C PRO A 431 40.99 20.50 13.14
N LYS A 432 41.83 19.56 13.55
CA LYS A 432 42.91 19.84 14.50
C LYS A 432 43.74 20.97 13.88
N LYS A 433 43.91 22.09 14.60
CA LYS A 433 44.81 23.19 14.24
C LYS A 433 46.25 22.66 14.13
N ARG A 434 46.62 22.10 12.97
CA ARG A 434 48.01 22.13 12.51
C ARG A 434 48.19 23.46 11.78
N HIS A 435 49.21 24.20 12.20
CA HIS A 435 49.49 25.55 11.70
C HIS A 435 49.65 25.54 10.17
N GLY A 436 48.97 26.46 9.50
CA GLY A 436 49.31 26.87 8.14
C GLY A 436 48.57 26.19 6.98
N ARG A 437 47.24 26.32 6.92
CA ARG A 437 46.46 26.66 5.69
C ARG A 437 44.96 26.57 6.01
N GLN A 438 44.30 27.72 5.94
CA GLN A 438 42.87 27.87 6.15
C GLN A 438 42.16 27.43 4.86
N VAL A 439 41.53 26.25 4.86
CA VAL A 439 40.56 25.86 3.84
C VAL A 439 39.19 25.91 4.49
N ASP A 440 38.32 26.77 3.96
CA ASP A 440 37.03 27.14 4.54
C ASP A 440 35.98 26.05 4.22
N THR A 441 35.74 25.11 5.13
CA THR A 441 34.84 23.95 4.94
C THR A 441 33.37 24.22 5.29
N LYS A 442 32.93 25.48 5.35
CA LYS A 442 31.49 25.80 5.61
C LYS A 442 30.53 25.42 4.48
N GLN A 443 31.01 25.06 3.29
CA GLN A 443 30.16 25.00 2.09
C GLN A 443 29.57 23.62 1.73
N THR A 444 30.09 22.50 2.24
CA THR A 444 29.72 21.18 1.67
C THR A 444 28.31 20.71 2.06
N TYR A 445 27.84 21.02 3.28
CA TYR A 445 26.46 20.71 3.70
C TYR A 445 25.43 21.79 3.34
N GLN A 446 25.84 23.04 3.14
CA GLN A 446 24.93 24.13 2.76
C GLN A 446 24.52 24.06 1.28
N HIS A 447 25.39 23.59 0.38
CA HIS A 447 25.08 23.52 -1.04
C HIS A 447 24.03 22.46 -1.42
N LEU A 448 23.88 21.39 -0.64
CA LEU A 448 22.84 20.37 -0.87
C LEU A 448 21.46 20.76 -0.30
N VAL A 449 21.38 21.78 0.56
CA VAL A 449 20.15 22.22 1.24
C VAL A 449 19.65 23.59 0.74
N ASN A 450 20.50 24.42 0.14
CA ASN A 450 20.12 25.74 -0.36
C ASN A 450 19.65 25.75 -1.83
N ARG A 451 18.57 25.01 -2.14
CA ARG A 451 17.62 25.50 -3.16
C ARG A 451 16.62 26.40 -2.44
N PRO A 452 16.42 27.66 -2.86
CA PRO A 452 15.57 28.59 -2.12
C PRO A 452 14.11 28.12 -2.14
N MET A 453 13.65 27.57 -1.01
CA MET A 453 12.24 27.62 -0.62
C MET A 453 11.94 29.07 -0.25
N HIS A 454 11.16 29.76 -1.08
CA HIS A 454 10.62 31.07 -0.75
C HIS A 454 9.73 30.96 0.49
N TYR A 455 10.27 31.34 1.65
CA TYR A 455 9.48 31.59 2.84
C TYR A 455 8.92 33.01 2.78
N HIS A 456 7.60 33.13 2.64
CA HIS A 456 6.89 34.36 3.00
C HIS A 456 6.82 34.45 4.53
N GLU A 457 7.61 35.34 5.12
CA GLU A 457 7.45 35.77 6.51
C GLU A 457 6.20 36.65 6.65
N THR A 458 5.08 36.08 7.09
CA THR A 458 4.03 36.85 7.78
C THR A 458 4.26 36.71 9.28
N ARG A 459 4.83 37.75 9.88
CA ARG A 459 4.88 37.94 11.34
C ARG A 459 3.45 38.08 11.87
N ILE A 460 3.02 37.15 12.71
CA ILE A 460 1.80 37.31 13.52
C ILE A 460 2.26 37.71 14.94
N ASN A 461 1.85 38.89 15.37
CA ASN A 461 2.08 39.45 16.70
C ASN A 461 1.43 38.59 17.79
N PRO A 462 2.10 38.31 18.92
CA PRO A 462 1.52 37.56 20.03
C PRO A 462 0.90 38.51 21.05
N LEU A 463 -0.38 38.86 20.89
CA LEU A 463 -1.20 39.41 21.98
C LEU A 463 -2.61 38.85 21.91
N LEU A 464 -3.13 38.49 23.08
CA LEU A 464 -4.51 38.08 23.43
C LEU A 464 -4.95 36.66 23.11
N ILE A 465 -4.63 35.71 24.00
CA ILE A 465 -5.59 34.68 24.44
C ILE A 465 -5.37 34.39 25.94
N SER A 466 -6.30 34.84 26.78
CA SER A 466 -6.42 34.47 28.20
C SER A 466 -7.04 33.07 28.35
N PRO A 467 -6.70 32.29 29.39
CA PRO A 467 -7.27 30.96 29.62
C PRO A 467 -8.63 31.03 30.33
N PRO A 468 -9.63 30.19 29.97
CA PRO A 468 -10.86 30.12 30.75
C PRO A 468 -10.71 29.20 31.98
N LEU A 469 -11.35 29.65 33.04
CA LEU A 469 -11.41 29.14 34.40
C LEU A 469 -11.93 27.70 34.50
N LEU A 470 -11.19 26.88 35.26
CA LEU A 470 -11.65 25.61 35.82
C LEU A 470 -12.51 25.92 37.06
N GLN A 471 -13.83 25.87 36.93
CA GLN A 471 -14.75 25.95 38.07
C GLN A 471 -15.37 24.58 38.36
N ARG A 472 -15.09 24.12 39.58
CA ARG A 472 -15.54 22.89 40.23
C ARG A 472 -17.06 22.84 40.32
N TYR A 473 -17.64 21.66 40.04
CA TYR A 473 -18.96 21.27 40.56
C TYR A 473 -18.79 20.00 41.41
N LEU A 474 -18.90 20.17 42.72
CA LEU A 474 -19.22 19.11 43.68
C LEU A 474 -20.75 19.09 43.88
N PRO A 475 -21.41 17.93 43.89
CA PRO A 475 -22.81 17.84 44.26
C PRO A 475 -22.98 17.70 45.77
N SER A 476 -23.81 18.56 46.35
CA SER A 476 -24.33 18.46 47.71
C SER A 476 -25.62 17.65 47.70
N ALA A 477 -25.67 16.53 48.43
CA ALA A 477 -26.92 15.89 48.83
C ALA A 477 -26.81 15.48 50.31
N LYS A 478 -27.87 15.83 51.03
CA LYS A 478 -28.01 15.83 52.49
C LYS A 478 -28.09 14.42 53.09
N GLN A 479 -27.53 14.32 54.29
CA GLN A 479 -27.79 13.34 55.36
C GLN A 479 -29.25 13.37 55.84
N PRO A 480 -29.70 12.35 56.59
CA PRO A 480 -29.38 12.24 58.03
C PRO A 480 -28.21 11.31 58.36
#